data_AF-A0A0M4TYR8-F1
#
_entry.id   AF-A0A0M4TYR8-F1
#
_cell.length_a   1.000
_cell.length_b   1.000
_cell.length_c   1.000
_cell.angle_alpha   90.00
_cell.angle_beta   90.00
_cell.angle_gamma   90.00
#
_symmetry.space_group_name_H-M   'P 1'
#
loop_
_entity.id
_entity.type
_entity.pdbx_description
1 polymer ?
#
loop_
_entity_poly.entity_id
_entity_poly.type
_entity_poly.pdbx_seq_one_letter_code
_entity_poly.pdbx_strand_id
1 'polypeptide(L)'
;MYLNLLDKIGDWNPQLLREIKGRLKGFNLIFAFAISLIAQLGLALYHLGQYPHNKYAMNGSYCNLSKGYQKQIESVYKLIDNTQRQINFYNSKQNYDLTKLQDFKAQLKSLEAQQQQLNNYLYQQPCPVAEINFQMWWRDHWEYIFITLCIVFIYILLVAGTYLLVNNLAQEEKRGTLNFIRLSPQPETSILTGKILGVPIVIYLVILLAIPLHIWSGISARVNISYIFSFYIVLATSCFFFYSATLLFGLMSNRFSGFQPWLASGAVLIFLLNTMQFAFNSEGLHTTAAWLRLLSPFDMLKYMFPNLLNRSNPSLLAETQFFYIPLGKNIFTFTGLHLLNYGVGCYWIWQALGRRFRNPNATLLSKAQSYLLVAGSQVIFWGFTLQYTKNYCPAYRQYKPINCYYDLNYQIGQNFFWIVFFNFVILTCLFMILSPHRQQVQDWARYRHQQTSSSDTFSQKSVWRDLIWHDKSPVIVSVGLSLIIITLPLLVWIILAPALNIHHNSAIDWVNKIGRLKAILGVAMFITIAMIYATIVQRILLLKTSKRVFFASMILGALMLTPPSLFGLLYIRPEENAVLWLFSNFPWAALEYSATTTVFMSLLAEFTVLALLNVHLTNQVKLAGESATKALLAGR
;
A
#
# COMPACT_ATOMS: atom_id res chain seq x y z
N MET A 1 33.59 -5.50 -32.42
CA MET A 1 32.23 -5.04 -32.05
C MET A 1 31.93 -5.23 -30.54
N TYR A 2 32.34 -6.34 -29.91
CA TYR A 2 32.12 -6.60 -28.47
C TYR A 2 32.90 -5.65 -27.53
N LEU A 3 34.14 -5.28 -27.88
CA LEU A 3 34.96 -4.30 -27.14
C LEU A 3 34.28 -2.92 -27.09
N ASN A 4 33.85 -2.38 -28.24
CA ASN A 4 33.15 -1.08 -28.31
C ASN A 4 31.90 -0.97 -27.43
N LEU A 5 31.16 -2.07 -27.19
CA LEU A 5 29.93 -2.03 -26.40
C LEU A 5 30.22 -2.08 -24.90
N LEU A 6 31.21 -2.86 -24.48
CA LEU A 6 31.70 -2.87 -23.10
C LEU A 6 32.36 -1.54 -22.73
N ASP A 7 33.17 -0.98 -23.62
CA ASP A 7 33.82 0.32 -23.43
C ASP A 7 32.76 1.42 -23.32
N LYS A 8 31.75 1.43 -24.21
CA LYS A 8 30.65 2.40 -24.15
C LYS A 8 29.80 2.29 -22.88
N ILE A 9 29.57 1.08 -22.36
CA ILE A 9 28.88 0.89 -21.08
C ILE A 9 29.77 1.36 -19.92
N GLY A 10 31.07 1.09 -19.98
CA GLY A 10 32.06 1.54 -19.00
C GLY A 10 32.15 3.06 -18.90
N ASP A 11 32.15 3.73 -20.05
CA ASP A 11 32.15 5.19 -20.14
C ASP A 11 30.83 5.80 -19.65
N TRP A 12 29.70 5.13 -19.90
CA TRP A 12 28.37 5.61 -19.47
C TRP A 12 28.14 5.44 -17.97
N ASN A 13 28.43 4.24 -17.43
CA ASN A 13 28.29 3.95 -16.01
C ASN A 13 29.35 2.92 -15.56
N PRO A 14 30.51 3.39 -15.07
CA PRO A 14 31.59 2.50 -14.64
C PRO A 14 31.21 1.64 -13.43
N GLN A 15 30.31 2.12 -12.57
CA GLN A 15 29.80 1.33 -11.44
C GLN A 15 28.95 0.16 -11.94
N LEU A 16 28.13 0.35 -12.98
CA LEU A 16 27.39 -0.74 -13.62
C LEU A 16 28.34 -1.79 -14.20
N LEU A 17 29.36 -1.37 -14.96
CA LEU A 17 30.34 -2.29 -15.54
C LEU A 17 31.06 -3.11 -14.45
N ARG A 18 31.43 -2.46 -13.33
CA ARG A 18 32.03 -3.13 -12.17
C ARG A 18 31.13 -4.24 -11.61
N GLU A 19 29.83 -3.97 -11.42
CA GLU A 19 28.89 -4.96 -10.89
C GLU A 19 28.66 -6.10 -11.90
N ILE A 20 28.52 -5.79 -13.19
CA ILE A 20 28.37 -6.80 -14.26
C ILE A 20 29.59 -7.75 -14.27
N LYS A 21 30.81 -7.20 -14.31
CA LYS A 21 32.06 -7.99 -14.33
C LYS A 21 32.23 -8.81 -13.05
N GLY A 22 31.82 -8.27 -11.90
CA GLY A 22 31.92 -8.96 -10.61
C GLY A 22 30.94 -10.13 -10.47
N ARG A 23 29.76 -10.06 -11.12
CA ARG A 23 28.64 -10.97 -10.89
C ARG A 23 28.36 -11.93 -12.03
N LEU A 24 28.57 -11.55 -13.29
CA LEU A 24 28.42 -12.44 -14.44
C LEU A 24 29.68 -13.28 -14.67
N LYS A 25 30.00 -14.14 -13.70
CA LYS A 25 31.03 -15.18 -13.83
C LYS A 25 30.42 -16.42 -14.47
N GLY A 26 31.24 -17.25 -15.12
CA GLY A 26 30.79 -18.46 -15.83
C GLY A 26 29.86 -19.35 -15.00
N PHE A 27 30.18 -19.55 -13.71
CA PHE A 27 29.31 -20.31 -12.78
C PHE A 27 27.92 -19.68 -12.61
N ASN A 28 27.83 -18.37 -12.39
CA ASN A 28 26.56 -17.68 -12.20
C ASN A 28 25.71 -17.66 -13.47
N LEU A 29 26.37 -17.64 -14.64
CA LEU A 29 25.72 -17.73 -15.93
C LEU A 29 25.09 -19.13 -16.10
N ILE A 30 25.89 -20.20 -15.95
CA ILE A 30 25.40 -21.59 -16.01
C ILE A 30 24.24 -21.81 -15.03
N PHE A 31 24.38 -21.32 -13.80
CA PHE A 31 23.36 -21.42 -12.77
C PHE A 31 22.05 -20.71 -13.16
N ALA A 32 22.12 -19.49 -13.70
CA ALA A 32 20.95 -18.77 -14.16
C ALA A 32 20.22 -19.49 -15.31
N PHE A 33 20.98 -20.05 -16.26
CA PHE A 33 20.44 -20.86 -17.35
C PHE A 33 19.76 -22.13 -16.83
N ALA A 34 20.43 -22.88 -15.95
CA ALA A 34 19.89 -24.12 -15.39
C ALA A 34 18.60 -23.87 -14.61
N ILE A 35 18.56 -22.89 -13.71
CA ILE A 35 17.36 -22.59 -12.92
C ILE A 35 16.20 -22.13 -13.80
N SER A 36 16.46 -21.24 -14.76
CA SER A 36 15.41 -20.75 -15.66
C SER A 36 14.83 -21.91 -16.48
N LEU A 37 15.67 -22.78 -17.03
CA LEU A 37 15.24 -23.94 -17.81
C LEU A 37 14.45 -24.95 -16.97
N ILE A 38 14.94 -25.30 -15.78
CA ILE A 38 14.27 -26.24 -14.87
C ILE A 38 12.89 -25.71 -14.46
N ALA A 39 12.79 -24.42 -14.12
CA ALA A 39 11.53 -23.80 -13.73
C ALA A 39 10.53 -23.78 -14.90
N GLN A 40 10.97 -23.41 -16.10
CA GLN A 40 10.14 -23.42 -17.30
C GLN A 40 9.65 -24.82 -17.67
N LEU A 41 10.54 -25.82 -17.61
CA LEU A 41 10.20 -27.22 -17.88
C LEU A 41 9.24 -27.78 -16.83
N GLY A 42 9.46 -27.48 -15.54
CA GLY A 42 8.55 -27.87 -14.47
C GLY A 42 7.14 -27.30 -14.65
N LEU A 43 7.04 -26.02 -15.03
CA LEU A 43 5.76 -25.38 -15.31
C LEU A 43 5.05 -26.02 -16.52
N ALA A 44 5.78 -26.28 -17.60
CA ALA A 44 5.23 -26.94 -18.79
C ALA A 44 4.73 -28.35 -18.47
N LEU A 45 5.51 -29.16 -17.74
CA LEU A 45 5.13 -30.51 -17.33
C LEU A 45 3.91 -30.50 -16.39
N TYR A 46 3.82 -29.54 -15.47
CA TYR A 46 2.67 -29.40 -14.58
C TYR A 46 1.37 -29.23 -15.38
N HIS A 47 1.35 -28.35 -16.38
CA HIS A 47 0.17 -28.16 -17.22
C HIS A 47 -0.10 -29.32 -18.18
N LEU A 48 0.95 -29.97 -18.71
CA LEU A 48 0.78 -31.20 -19.50
C LEU A 48 0.19 -32.36 -18.67
N GLY A 49 0.46 -32.41 -17.37
CA GLY A 49 -0.17 -33.37 -16.46
C GLY A 49 -1.69 -33.20 -16.35
N GLN A 50 -2.23 -32.02 -16.67
CA GLN A 50 -3.67 -31.72 -16.67
C GLN A 50 -4.35 -31.98 -18.02
N TYR A 51 -3.67 -32.64 -18.96
CA TYR A 51 -4.21 -32.94 -20.28
C TYR A 51 -5.52 -33.74 -20.15
N PRO A 52 -6.58 -33.44 -20.94
CA PRO A 52 -7.82 -34.20 -20.89
C PRO A 52 -7.58 -35.58 -21.53
N HIS A 53 -7.68 -36.64 -20.74
CA HIS A 53 -7.58 -38.01 -21.22
C HIS A 53 -8.97 -38.64 -21.38
N ASN A 54 -9.02 -39.91 -21.77
CA ASN A 54 -10.25 -40.69 -22.00
C ASN A 54 -11.17 -40.80 -20.76
N LYS A 55 -10.70 -40.39 -19.58
CA LYS A 55 -11.46 -40.34 -18.32
C LYS A 55 -11.92 -38.93 -17.94
N TYR A 56 -11.82 -37.96 -18.85
CA TYR A 56 -12.26 -36.59 -18.60
C TYR A 56 -13.77 -36.56 -18.34
N ALA A 57 -14.20 -35.91 -17.25
CA ALA A 57 -15.59 -35.93 -16.83
C ALA A 57 -16.51 -35.19 -17.83
N MET A 58 -17.70 -35.75 -18.08
CA MET A 58 -18.72 -35.12 -18.96
C MET A 58 -19.15 -33.74 -18.46
N ASN A 59 -19.17 -33.52 -17.15
CA ASN A 59 -19.48 -32.21 -16.55
C ASN A 59 -18.33 -31.18 -16.64
N GLY A 60 -17.15 -31.58 -17.13
CA GLY A 60 -15.98 -30.72 -17.16
C GLY A 60 -16.13 -29.56 -18.14
N SER A 61 -15.42 -28.46 -17.86
CA SER A 61 -15.50 -27.20 -18.63
C SER A 61 -15.23 -27.36 -20.14
N TYR A 62 -14.36 -28.29 -20.51
CA TYR A 62 -13.96 -28.53 -21.90
C TYR A 62 -14.82 -29.55 -22.68
N CYS A 63 -15.87 -30.14 -22.08
CA CYS A 63 -16.75 -31.05 -22.81
C CYS A 63 -17.88 -30.27 -23.49
N ASN A 64 -17.99 -30.34 -24.82
CA ASN A 64 -19.01 -29.60 -25.58
C ASN A 64 -20.45 -30.02 -25.18
N LEU A 65 -20.63 -31.29 -24.84
CA LEU A 65 -21.92 -31.86 -24.44
C LEU A 65 -22.39 -31.39 -23.05
N SER A 66 -21.47 -30.96 -22.18
CA SER A 66 -21.76 -30.56 -20.78
C SER A 66 -22.88 -29.53 -20.70
N LYS A 67 -22.80 -28.45 -21.49
CA LYS A 67 -23.80 -27.37 -21.50
C LYS A 67 -25.15 -27.84 -22.02
N GLY A 68 -25.17 -28.80 -22.94
CA GLY A 68 -26.40 -29.40 -23.48
C GLY A 68 -27.14 -30.19 -22.39
N TYR A 69 -26.44 -31.10 -21.72
CA TYR A 69 -26.99 -31.87 -20.62
C TYR A 69 -27.40 -31.00 -19.42
N GLN A 70 -26.62 -29.98 -19.07
CA GLN A 70 -26.99 -29.03 -18.02
C GLN A 70 -28.30 -28.30 -18.31
N LYS A 71 -28.51 -27.83 -19.55
CA LYS A 71 -29.77 -27.20 -19.97
C LYS A 71 -30.94 -28.16 -19.92
N GLN A 72 -30.74 -29.41 -20.34
CA GLN A 72 -31.78 -30.45 -20.26
C GLN A 72 -32.16 -30.72 -18.81
N ILE A 73 -31.17 -30.88 -17.93
CA ILE A 73 -31.39 -31.05 -16.49
C ILE A 73 -32.17 -29.86 -15.90
N GLU A 74 -31.77 -28.62 -16.21
CA GLU A 74 -32.48 -27.43 -15.75
C GLU A 74 -33.94 -27.38 -16.25
N SER A 75 -34.18 -27.80 -17.49
CA SER A 75 -35.54 -27.89 -18.05
C SER A 75 -36.40 -28.93 -17.33
N VAL A 76 -35.83 -30.10 -17.02
CA VAL A 76 -36.50 -31.17 -16.28
C VAL A 76 -36.79 -30.72 -14.85
N TYR A 77 -35.87 -30.02 -14.19
CA TYR A 77 -36.11 -29.42 -12.87
C TYR A 77 -37.30 -28.45 -12.87
N LYS A 78 -37.41 -27.58 -13.89
CA LYS A 78 -38.56 -26.66 -14.02
C LYS A 78 -39.88 -27.41 -14.24
N LEU A 79 -39.86 -28.49 -15.02
CA LEU A 79 -41.03 -29.33 -15.24
C LEU A 79 -41.45 -30.04 -13.94
N ILE A 80 -40.50 -30.60 -13.19
CA ILE A 80 -40.75 -31.22 -11.88
C ILE A 80 -41.38 -30.22 -10.91
N ASP A 81 -40.84 -29.00 -10.78
CA ASP A 81 -41.39 -27.96 -9.90
C ASP A 81 -42.82 -27.56 -10.30
N ASN A 82 -43.07 -27.39 -11.60
CA ASN A 82 -44.41 -27.08 -12.11
C ASN A 82 -45.40 -28.23 -11.86
N THR A 83 -45.02 -29.48 -12.12
CA THR A 83 -45.84 -30.66 -11.83
C THR A 83 -46.11 -30.80 -10.34
N GLN A 84 -45.12 -30.54 -9.47
CA GLN A 84 -45.32 -30.55 -8.03
C GLN A 84 -46.31 -29.49 -7.55
N ARG A 85 -46.29 -28.28 -8.14
CA ARG A 85 -47.30 -27.24 -7.88
C ARG A 85 -48.70 -27.66 -8.30
N GLN A 86 -48.83 -28.32 -9.46
CA GLN A 86 -50.11 -28.85 -9.93
C GLN A 86 -50.63 -29.95 -8.99
N ILE A 87 -49.76 -30.87 -8.53
CA ILE A 87 -50.11 -31.87 -7.51
C ILE A 87 -50.62 -31.17 -6.24
N ASN A 88 -49.90 -30.16 -5.74
CA ASN A 88 -50.31 -29.44 -4.53
C ASN A 88 -51.66 -28.71 -4.71
N PHE A 89 -51.92 -28.15 -5.91
CA PHE A 89 -53.18 -27.50 -6.25
C PHE A 89 -54.36 -28.48 -6.26
N TYR A 90 -54.24 -29.60 -6.97
CA TYR A 90 -55.28 -30.63 -7.04
C TYR A 90 -55.41 -31.49 -5.77
N ASN A 91 -54.46 -31.40 -4.84
CA ASN A 91 -54.55 -32.01 -3.51
C ASN A 91 -55.21 -31.07 -2.47
N SER A 92 -55.55 -29.83 -2.86
CA SER A 92 -56.22 -28.87 -1.96
C SER A 92 -57.71 -29.21 -1.79
N LYS A 93 -58.28 -28.92 -0.61
CA LYS A 93 -59.69 -29.20 -0.29
C LYS A 93 -60.70 -28.56 -1.26
N GLN A 94 -60.34 -27.46 -1.94
CA GLN A 94 -61.23 -26.73 -2.85
C GLN A 94 -61.24 -27.25 -4.29
N ASN A 95 -60.13 -27.81 -4.77
CA ASN A 95 -59.94 -28.18 -6.19
C ASN A 95 -59.57 -29.68 -6.34
N TYR A 96 -60.08 -30.53 -5.45
CA TYR A 96 -59.70 -31.94 -5.38
C TYR A 96 -60.14 -32.73 -6.61
N ASP A 97 -59.19 -33.32 -7.32
CA ASP A 97 -59.42 -34.16 -8.51
C ASP A 97 -58.49 -35.39 -8.49
N LEU A 98 -59.06 -36.57 -8.23
CA LEU A 98 -58.31 -37.81 -8.02
C LEU A 98 -57.63 -38.32 -9.29
N THR A 99 -58.28 -38.20 -10.45
CA THR A 99 -57.72 -38.69 -11.72
C THR A 99 -56.52 -37.86 -12.14
N LYS A 100 -56.65 -36.52 -12.11
CA LYS A 100 -55.54 -35.60 -12.38
C LYS A 100 -54.39 -35.76 -11.38
N LEU A 101 -54.68 -36.02 -10.10
CA LEU A 101 -53.66 -36.32 -9.11
C LEU A 101 -52.85 -37.58 -9.44
N GLN A 102 -53.51 -38.64 -9.90
CA GLN A 102 -52.84 -39.87 -10.32
C GLN A 102 -51.98 -39.64 -11.57
N ASP A 103 -52.51 -38.90 -12.55
CA ASP A 103 -51.79 -38.55 -13.79
C ASP A 103 -50.53 -37.71 -13.50
N PHE A 104 -50.65 -36.65 -12.68
CA PHE A 104 -49.49 -35.82 -12.33
C PHE A 104 -48.47 -36.55 -11.46
N LYS A 105 -48.90 -37.45 -10.57
CA LYS A 105 -47.96 -38.32 -9.81
C LYS A 105 -47.22 -39.29 -10.72
N ALA A 106 -47.89 -39.86 -11.73
CA ALA A 106 -47.25 -40.70 -12.73
C ALA A 106 -46.25 -39.90 -13.58
N GLN A 107 -46.62 -38.69 -13.99
CA GLN A 107 -45.75 -37.76 -14.72
C GLN A 107 -44.54 -37.32 -13.88
N LEU A 108 -44.72 -37.06 -12.59
CA LEU A 108 -43.61 -36.72 -11.69
C LEU A 108 -42.59 -37.86 -11.60
N LYS A 109 -43.06 -39.10 -11.43
CA LYS A 109 -42.20 -40.28 -11.37
C LYS A 109 -41.39 -40.48 -12.66
N SER A 110 -41.98 -40.21 -13.83
CA SER A 110 -41.25 -40.31 -15.10
C SER A 110 -40.22 -39.20 -15.27
N LEU A 111 -40.52 -37.98 -14.85
CA LEU A 111 -39.59 -36.85 -14.86
C LEU A 111 -38.42 -37.05 -13.90
N GLU A 112 -38.67 -37.59 -12.69
CA GLU A 112 -37.62 -37.94 -11.73
C GLU A 112 -36.68 -39.04 -12.27
N ALA A 113 -37.23 -40.05 -12.94
CA ALA A 113 -36.42 -41.08 -13.60
C ALA A 113 -35.55 -40.48 -14.73
N GLN A 114 -36.12 -39.59 -15.55
CA GLN A 114 -35.39 -38.89 -16.60
C GLN A 114 -34.26 -38.01 -16.02
N GLN A 115 -34.52 -37.32 -14.92
CA GLN A 115 -33.54 -36.53 -14.20
C GLN A 115 -32.38 -37.40 -13.69
N GLN A 116 -32.67 -38.54 -13.05
CA GLN A 116 -31.65 -39.47 -12.58
C GLN A 116 -30.78 -39.99 -13.72
N GLN A 117 -31.40 -40.33 -14.86
CA GLN A 117 -30.67 -40.78 -16.04
C GLN A 117 -29.72 -39.70 -16.59
N LEU A 118 -30.20 -38.46 -16.73
CA LEU A 118 -29.37 -37.33 -17.17
C LEU A 118 -28.22 -37.04 -16.20
N ASN A 119 -28.47 -37.12 -14.89
CA ASN A 119 -27.43 -36.97 -13.88
C ASN A 119 -26.37 -38.07 -13.98
N ASN A 120 -26.77 -39.32 -14.22
CA ASN A 120 -25.82 -40.42 -14.44
C ASN A 120 -24.94 -40.16 -15.68
N TYR A 121 -25.52 -39.69 -16.79
CA TYR A 121 -24.72 -39.31 -17.97
C TYR A 121 -23.76 -38.16 -17.69
N LEU A 122 -24.18 -37.14 -16.93
CA LEU A 122 -23.36 -35.96 -16.70
C LEU A 122 -22.22 -36.21 -15.68
N TYR A 123 -22.45 -37.02 -14.65
CA TYR A 123 -21.51 -37.17 -13.53
C TYR A 123 -20.77 -38.51 -13.51
N GLN A 124 -21.32 -39.57 -14.10
CA GLN A 124 -20.70 -40.91 -14.03
C GLN A 124 -20.03 -41.33 -15.34
N GLN A 125 -20.45 -40.76 -16.48
CA GLN A 125 -19.88 -41.11 -17.78
C GLN A 125 -18.74 -40.14 -18.17
N PRO A 126 -17.66 -40.65 -18.80
CA PRO A 126 -16.62 -39.79 -19.35
C PRO A 126 -17.12 -39.08 -20.61
N CYS A 127 -16.58 -37.88 -20.87
CA CYS A 127 -16.79 -37.17 -22.12
C CYS A 127 -16.13 -37.94 -23.27
N PRO A 128 -16.83 -38.19 -24.39
CA PRO A 128 -16.21 -38.76 -25.59
C PRO A 128 -15.05 -37.88 -26.06
N VAL A 129 -13.92 -38.50 -26.44
CA VAL A 129 -12.69 -37.77 -26.82
C VAL A 129 -12.93 -36.79 -27.98
N ALA A 130 -13.80 -37.15 -28.93
CA ALA A 130 -14.17 -36.30 -30.07
C ALA A 130 -14.93 -35.02 -29.65
N GLU A 131 -15.59 -35.03 -28.49
CA GLU A 131 -16.38 -33.91 -27.95
C GLU A 131 -15.59 -33.04 -26.97
N ILE A 132 -14.33 -33.39 -26.71
CA ILE A 132 -13.41 -32.60 -25.89
C ILE A 132 -12.88 -31.44 -26.72
N ASN A 133 -13.09 -30.22 -26.23
CA ASN A 133 -12.58 -29.01 -26.84
C ASN A 133 -11.10 -28.78 -26.48
N PHE A 134 -10.21 -29.51 -27.16
CA PHE A 134 -8.76 -29.38 -26.97
C PHE A 134 -8.22 -27.98 -27.29
N GLN A 135 -8.86 -27.27 -28.23
CA GLN A 135 -8.47 -25.90 -28.58
C GLN A 135 -8.70 -24.94 -27.40
N MET A 136 -9.85 -25.04 -26.73
CA MET A 136 -10.16 -24.27 -25.53
C MET A 136 -9.22 -24.64 -24.37
N TRP A 137 -8.95 -25.94 -24.19
CA TRP A 137 -8.01 -26.41 -23.17
C TRP A 137 -6.60 -25.81 -23.36
N TRP A 138 -6.05 -25.88 -24.56
CA TRP A 138 -4.71 -25.35 -24.87
C TRP A 138 -4.65 -23.84 -24.65
N ARG A 139 -5.65 -23.09 -25.12
CA ARG A 139 -5.75 -21.64 -24.91
C ARG A 139 -5.73 -21.28 -23.43
N ASP A 140 -6.60 -21.91 -22.64
CA ASP A 140 -6.73 -21.60 -21.20
C ASP A 140 -5.45 -21.99 -20.43
N HIS A 141 -4.79 -23.08 -20.83
CA HIS A 141 -3.55 -23.52 -20.19
C HIS A 141 -2.35 -22.63 -20.53
N TRP A 142 -2.28 -22.10 -21.75
CA TRP A 142 -1.31 -21.04 -22.05
C TRP A 142 -1.59 -19.77 -21.24
N GLU A 143 -2.85 -19.45 -20.97
CA GLU A 143 -3.23 -18.32 -20.12
C GLU A 143 -2.78 -18.54 -18.66
N TYR A 144 -2.97 -19.75 -18.11
CA TYR A 144 -2.47 -20.14 -16.79
C TYR A 144 -0.94 -20.04 -16.71
N ILE A 145 -0.21 -20.53 -17.72
CA ILE A 145 1.25 -20.42 -17.81
C ILE A 145 1.68 -18.95 -17.82
N PHE A 146 1.04 -18.13 -18.65
CA PHE A 146 1.31 -16.69 -18.75
C PHE A 146 1.16 -15.99 -17.39
N ILE A 147 0.04 -16.19 -16.71
CA ILE A 147 -0.28 -15.55 -15.43
C ILE A 147 0.65 -16.06 -14.32
N THR A 148 0.97 -17.35 -14.32
CA THR A 148 1.93 -17.93 -13.36
C THR A 148 3.31 -17.30 -13.53
N LEU A 149 3.79 -17.13 -14.76
CA LEU A 149 5.05 -16.45 -15.04
C LEU A 149 5.00 -14.97 -14.62
N CYS A 150 3.89 -14.26 -14.84
CA CYS A 150 3.71 -12.88 -14.34
C CYS A 150 3.92 -12.81 -12.80
N ILE A 151 3.24 -13.67 -12.05
CA ILE A 151 3.32 -13.72 -10.58
C ILE A 151 4.75 -14.07 -10.14
N VAL A 152 5.37 -15.06 -10.76
CA VAL A 152 6.75 -15.48 -10.48
C VAL A 152 7.73 -14.35 -10.78
N PHE A 153 7.58 -13.63 -11.89
CA PHE A 153 8.44 -12.50 -12.25
C PHE A 153 8.35 -11.38 -11.20
N ILE A 154 7.13 -11.05 -10.74
CA ILE A 154 6.90 -10.07 -9.68
C ILE A 154 7.66 -10.46 -8.41
N TYR A 155 7.46 -11.68 -7.91
CA TYR A 155 8.12 -12.13 -6.67
C TYR A 155 9.63 -12.23 -6.81
N ILE A 156 10.14 -12.84 -7.87
CA ILE A 156 11.58 -13.03 -8.06
C ILE A 156 12.29 -11.68 -8.18
N LEU A 157 11.80 -10.77 -9.03
CA LEU A 157 12.43 -9.47 -9.19
C LEU A 157 12.35 -8.65 -7.88
N LEU A 158 11.15 -8.47 -7.33
CA LEU A 158 10.99 -7.58 -6.18
C LEU A 158 11.56 -8.15 -4.88
N VAL A 159 11.41 -9.44 -4.59
CA VAL A 159 11.90 -10.02 -3.32
C VAL A 159 13.38 -10.36 -3.39
N ALA A 160 13.82 -11.11 -4.40
CA ALA A 160 15.22 -11.51 -4.47
C ALA A 160 16.12 -10.33 -4.89
N GLY A 161 15.66 -9.43 -5.75
CA GLY A 161 16.41 -8.24 -6.12
C GLY A 161 16.63 -7.28 -4.94
N THR A 162 15.61 -7.10 -4.08
CA THR A 162 15.76 -6.28 -2.86
C THR A 162 16.70 -6.91 -1.86
N TYR A 163 16.64 -8.24 -1.66
CA TYR A 163 17.62 -8.96 -0.86
C TYR A 163 19.06 -8.72 -1.34
N LEU A 164 19.32 -8.88 -2.65
CA LEU A 164 20.65 -8.72 -3.21
C LEU A 164 21.19 -7.29 -3.05
N LEU A 165 20.35 -6.27 -3.25
CA LEU A 165 20.74 -4.87 -3.10
C LEU A 165 21.12 -4.51 -1.66
N VAL A 166 20.29 -4.88 -0.67
CA VAL A 166 20.63 -4.60 0.74
C VAL A 166 21.82 -5.41 1.18
N ASN A 167 21.92 -6.68 0.79
CA ASN A 167 23.06 -7.52 1.14
C ASN A 167 24.36 -6.96 0.56
N ASN A 168 24.36 -6.49 -0.69
CA ASN A 168 25.52 -5.84 -1.28
C ASN A 168 25.92 -4.59 -0.48
N LEU A 169 24.96 -3.72 -0.18
CA LEU A 169 25.25 -2.47 0.54
C LEU A 169 25.74 -2.73 1.97
N ALA A 170 25.11 -3.66 2.68
CA ALA A 170 25.52 -4.07 4.03
C ALA A 170 26.92 -4.70 4.05
N GLN A 171 27.28 -5.48 3.04
CA GLN A 171 28.64 -6.02 2.90
C GLN A 171 29.67 -4.94 2.58
N GLU A 172 29.34 -3.99 1.71
CA GLU A 172 30.23 -2.86 1.38
C GLU A 172 30.44 -1.92 2.56
N GLU A 173 29.42 -1.74 3.39
CA GLU A 173 29.56 -1.00 4.63
C GLU A 173 30.45 -1.74 5.63
N LYS A 174 30.22 -3.05 5.84
CA LYS A 174 31.06 -3.89 6.72
C LYS A 174 32.54 -3.88 6.31
N ARG A 175 32.81 -3.85 5.00
CA ARG A 175 34.18 -3.80 4.45
C ARG A 175 34.77 -2.39 4.42
N GLY A 176 34.02 -1.36 4.79
CA GLY A 176 34.44 0.05 4.70
C GLY A 176 34.51 0.60 3.27
N THR A 177 34.19 -0.20 2.25
CA THR A 177 34.28 0.20 0.83
C THR A 177 33.24 1.23 0.44
N LEU A 178 32.10 1.29 1.15
CA LEU A 178 31.07 2.28 0.91
C LEU A 178 31.56 3.72 1.09
N ASN A 179 32.43 3.98 2.08
CA ASN A 179 33.00 5.30 2.31
C ASN A 179 33.96 5.72 1.19
N PHE A 180 34.74 4.77 0.65
CA PHE A 180 35.58 5.05 -0.52
C PHE A 180 34.75 5.38 -1.76
N ILE A 181 33.64 4.67 -1.98
CA ILE A 181 32.72 4.94 -3.10
C ILE A 181 32.10 6.35 -2.97
N ARG A 182 31.76 6.78 -1.75
CA ARG A 182 31.23 8.14 -1.49
C ARG A 182 32.23 9.26 -1.81
N LEU A 183 33.53 8.98 -1.69
CA LEU A 183 34.60 9.94 -1.99
C LEU A 183 35.01 9.92 -3.48
N SER A 184 34.48 9.00 -4.27
CA SER A 184 34.77 8.96 -5.71
C SER A 184 34.19 10.19 -6.42
N PRO A 185 34.82 10.67 -7.51
CA PRO A 185 34.36 11.85 -8.25
C PRO A 185 33.08 11.61 -9.07
N GLN A 186 32.47 10.43 -8.98
CA GLN A 186 31.27 10.08 -9.72
C GLN A 186 30.02 10.67 -9.05
N PRO A 187 29.01 11.10 -9.84
CA PRO A 187 27.76 11.58 -9.28
C PRO A 187 27.05 10.42 -8.56
N GLU A 188 26.42 10.72 -7.42
CA GLU A 188 25.70 9.70 -6.64
C GLU A 188 24.61 8.99 -7.45
N THR A 189 24.00 9.67 -8.41
CA THR A 189 22.99 9.09 -9.30
C THR A 189 23.59 7.99 -10.19
N SER A 190 24.79 8.18 -10.72
CA SER A 190 25.47 7.15 -11.53
C SER A 190 25.83 5.93 -10.68
N ILE A 191 26.37 6.16 -9.48
CA ILE A 191 26.72 5.08 -8.55
C ILE A 191 25.48 4.27 -8.15
N LEU A 192 24.41 4.94 -7.71
CA LEU A 192 23.20 4.28 -7.22
C LEU A 192 22.43 3.59 -8.36
N THR A 193 22.29 4.22 -9.53
CA THR A 193 21.65 3.57 -10.70
C THR A 193 22.48 2.39 -11.20
N GLY A 194 23.81 2.50 -11.19
CA GLY A 194 24.71 1.40 -11.53
C GLY A 194 24.53 0.20 -10.60
N LYS A 195 24.23 0.43 -9.32
CA LYS A 195 23.88 -0.63 -8.38
C LYS A 195 22.49 -1.22 -8.65
N ILE A 196 21.47 -0.39 -8.89
CA ILE A 196 20.11 -0.86 -9.22
C ILE A 196 20.11 -1.79 -10.43
N LEU A 197 20.88 -1.44 -11.47
CA LEU A 197 20.96 -2.23 -12.71
C LEU A 197 21.96 -3.39 -12.62
N GLY A 198 23.06 -3.23 -11.87
CA GLY A 198 24.15 -4.21 -11.85
C GLY A 198 24.03 -5.27 -10.77
N VAL A 199 23.53 -4.93 -9.58
CA VAL A 199 23.53 -5.86 -8.43
C VAL A 199 22.61 -7.07 -8.66
N PRO A 200 21.36 -6.90 -9.15
CA PRO A 200 20.46 -8.01 -9.45
C PRO A 200 20.66 -8.63 -10.84
N ILE A 201 21.79 -8.40 -11.53
CA ILE A 201 21.97 -8.79 -12.94
C ILE A 201 21.73 -10.28 -13.22
N VAL A 202 22.08 -11.16 -12.27
CA VAL A 202 21.84 -12.62 -12.39
C VAL A 202 20.33 -12.91 -12.39
N ILE A 203 19.56 -12.19 -11.58
CA ILE A 203 18.09 -12.32 -11.56
C ILE A 203 17.50 -11.82 -12.87
N TYR A 204 17.97 -10.67 -13.38
CA TYR A 204 17.53 -10.17 -14.68
C TYR A 204 17.81 -11.18 -15.81
N LEU A 205 18.95 -11.88 -15.75
CA LEU A 205 19.27 -12.95 -16.70
C LEU A 205 18.29 -14.13 -16.60
N VAL A 206 17.96 -14.60 -15.39
CA VAL A 206 16.97 -15.67 -15.19
C VAL A 206 15.61 -15.31 -15.81
N ILE A 207 15.15 -14.09 -15.59
CA ILE A 207 13.89 -13.58 -16.14
C ILE A 207 13.99 -13.43 -17.66
N LEU A 208 15.08 -12.84 -18.17
CA LEU A 208 15.33 -12.66 -19.60
C LEU A 208 15.21 -13.98 -20.38
N LEU A 209 15.72 -15.07 -19.81
CA LEU A 209 15.62 -16.41 -20.38
C LEU A 209 14.20 -17.00 -20.37
N ALA A 210 13.31 -16.50 -19.50
CA ALA A 210 11.91 -16.91 -19.42
C ALA A 210 10.96 -16.01 -20.23
N ILE A 211 11.42 -14.84 -20.69
CA ILE A 211 10.63 -13.91 -21.52
C ILE A 211 10.10 -14.58 -22.80
N PRO A 212 10.88 -15.38 -23.56
CA PRO A 212 10.36 -16.03 -24.76
C PRO A 212 9.14 -16.90 -24.50
N LEU A 213 9.18 -17.73 -23.45
CA LEU A 213 8.04 -18.55 -23.04
C LEU A 213 6.85 -17.69 -22.62
N HIS A 214 7.09 -16.62 -21.84
CA HIS A 214 6.03 -15.70 -21.41
C HIS A 214 5.36 -14.99 -22.58
N ILE A 215 6.11 -14.53 -23.59
CA ILE A 215 5.52 -13.89 -24.78
C ILE A 215 4.74 -14.94 -25.59
N TRP A 216 5.32 -16.12 -25.79
CA TRP A 216 4.69 -17.21 -26.54
C TRP A 216 3.36 -17.65 -25.89
N SER A 217 3.34 -17.81 -24.56
CA SER A 217 2.14 -18.19 -23.82
C SER A 217 1.06 -17.11 -23.92
N GLY A 218 1.42 -15.83 -23.83
CA GLY A 218 0.47 -14.72 -23.99
C GLY A 218 -0.17 -14.66 -25.37
N ILE A 219 0.64 -14.80 -26.43
CA ILE A 219 0.13 -14.83 -27.82
C ILE A 219 -0.77 -16.05 -28.03
N SER A 220 -0.36 -17.22 -27.53
CA SER A 220 -1.12 -18.48 -27.67
C SER A 220 -2.47 -18.43 -26.92
N ALA A 221 -2.52 -17.71 -25.81
CA ALA A 221 -3.75 -17.43 -25.05
C ALA A 221 -4.63 -16.32 -25.67
N ARG A 222 -4.22 -15.72 -26.80
CA ARG A 222 -4.89 -14.57 -27.47
C ARG A 222 -4.95 -13.31 -26.60
N VAL A 223 -3.94 -13.10 -25.75
CA VAL A 223 -3.79 -11.86 -24.98
C VAL A 223 -3.39 -10.72 -25.90
N ASN A 224 -4.00 -9.55 -25.72
CA ASN A 224 -3.64 -8.36 -26.48
C ASN A 224 -2.17 -7.95 -26.18
N ILE A 225 -1.40 -7.68 -27.24
CA ILE A 225 0.01 -7.26 -27.14
C ILE A 225 0.17 -6.01 -26.27
N SER A 226 -0.82 -5.10 -26.32
CA SER A 226 -0.82 -3.89 -25.48
C SER A 226 -0.80 -4.20 -23.99
N TYR A 227 -1.49 -5.28 -23.57
CA TYR A 227 -1.51 -5.72 -22.18
C TYR A 227 -0.15 -6.28 -21.78
N ILE A 228 0.45 -7.15 -22.61
CA ILE A 228 1.77 -7.72 -22.35
C ILE A 228 2.81 -6.60 -22.17
N PHE A 229 2.80 -5.59 -23.04
CA PHE A 229 3.73 -4.46 -22.94
C PHE A 229 3.46 -3.59 -21.71
N SER A 230 2.20 -3.32 -21.38
CA SER A 230 1.80 -2.57 -20.18
C SER A 230 2.28 -3.27 -18.90
N PHE A 231 2.16 -4.60 -18.84
CA PHE A 231 2.68 -5.40 -17.73
C PHE A 231 4.19 -5.21 -17.54
N TYR A 232 4.99 -5.34 -18.61
CA TYR A 232 6.44 -5.15 -18.50
C TYR A 232 6.83 -3.72 -18.10
N ILE A 233 6.13 -2.71 -18.58
CA ILE A 233 6.35 -1.31 -18.17
C ILE A 233 6.09 -1.12 -16.68
N VAL A 234 4.95 -1.60 -16.18
CA VAL A 234 4.58 -1.51 -14.76
C VAL A 234 5.57 -2.31 -13.91
N LEU A 235 5.95 -3.50 -14.34
CA LEU A 235 6.92 -4.33 -13.63
C LEU A 235 8.29 -3.66 -13.56
N ALA A 236 8.82 -3.13 -14.67
CA ALA A 236 10.12 -2.46 -14.70
C ALA A 236 10.15 -1.20 -13.82
N THR A 237 9.09 -0.39 -13.86
CA THR A 237 8.98 0.81 -13.02
C THR A 237 8.75 0.48 -11.55
N SER A 238 8.01 -0.59 -11.25
CA SER A 238 7.90 -1.11 -9.87
C SER A 238 9.27 -1.57 -9.35
N CYS A 239 10.07 -2.28 -10.16
CA CYS A 239 11.43 -2.68 -9.78
C CYS A 239 12.28 -1.47 -9.45
N PHE A 240 12.27 -0.44 -10.31
CA PHE A 240 13.01 0.80 -10.05
C PHE A 240 12.57 1.48 -8.74
N PHE A 241 11.27 1.53 -8.46
CA PHE A 241 10.73 2.08 -7.22
C PHE A 241 11.17 1.28 -5.98
N PHE A 242 10.92 -0.03 -5.96
CA PHE A 242 11.29 -0.89 -4.81
C PHE A 242 12.80 -0.94 -4.58
N TYR A 243 13.60 -0.99 -5.63
CA TYR A 243 15.06 -0.97 -5.53
C TYR A 243 15.58 0.37 -5.01
N SER A 244 14.98 1.49 -5.45
CA SER A 244 15.30 2.82 -4.90
C SER A 244 14.96 2.89 -3.40
N ALA A 245 13.75 2.45 -3.01
CA ALA A 245 13.32 2.44 -1.61
C ALA A 245 14.24 1.55 -0.75
N THR A 246 14.65 0.41 -1.30
CA THR A 246 15.51 -0.56 -0.64
C THR A 246 16.94 -0.04 -0.44
N LEU A 247 17.50 0.69 -1.41
CA LEU A 247 18.77 1.38 -1.22
C LEU A 247 18.69 2.43 -0.12
N LEU A 248 17.57 3.17 -0.03
CA LEU A 248 17.36 4.16 1.02
C LEU A 248 17.30 3.48 2.39
N PHE A 249 16.50 2.43 2.53
CA PHE A 249 16.45 1.60 3.73
C PHE A 249 17.83 1.04 4.10
N GLY A 250 18.57 0.59 3.08
CA GLY A 250 19.95 0.15 3.14
C GLY A 250 20.90 1.15 3.81
N LEU A 251 20.83 2.43 3.39
CA LEU A 251 21.66 3.53 3.91
C LEU A 251 21.19 4.10 5.26
N MET A 252 19.96 3.81 5.66
CA MET A 252 19.39 4.25 6.94
C MET A 252 19.72 3.29 8.09
N SER A 253 19.77 1.98 7.81
CA SER A 253 19.70 0.94 8.83
C SER A 253 21.00 0.16 9.00
N ASN A 254 22.11 0.86 9.24
CA ASN A 254 23.43 0.30 9.56
C ASN A 254 23.44 -0.52 10.88
N ARG A 255 22.29 -0.59 11.56
CA ARG A 255 22.09 -1.23 12.87
C ARG A 255 21.90 -2.75 12.80
N PHE A 256 21.44 -3.28 11.67
CA PHE A 256 21.03 -4.69 11.56
C PHE A 256 21.96 -5.56 10.71
N SER A 257 23.05 -4.99 10.18
CA SER A 257 24.15 -5.68 9.52
C SER A 257 23.70 -6.86 8.60
N GLY A 258 23.87 -8.12 9.02
CA GLY A 258 23.49 -9.32 8.25
C GLY A 258 22.00 -9.66 8.25
N PHE A 259 21.21 -9.13 9.19
CA PHE A 259 19.76 -9.33 9.25
C PHE A 259 18.98 -8.31 8.40
N GLN A 260 19.62 -7.18 8.06
CA GLN A 260 19.03 -6.12 7.25
C GLN A 260 18.47 -6.59 5.89
N PRO A 261 19.14 -7.47 5.12
CA PRO A 261 18.61 -7.95 3.84
C PRO A 261 17.36 -8.83 4.01
N TRP A 262 17.31 -9.64 5.07
CA TRP A 262 16.15 -10.46 5.41
C TRP A 262 14.95 -9.60 5.82
N LEU A 263 15.18 -8.54 6.60
CA LEU A 263 14.13 -7.58 6.96
C LEU A 263 13.56 -6.88 5.72
N ALA A 264 14.41 -6.39 4.82
CA ALA A 264 13.96 -5.68 3.63
C ALA A 264 13.17 -6.59 2.69
N SER A 265 13.73 -7.75 2.34
CA SER A 265 13.08 -8.71 1.44
C SER A 265 11.83 -9.32 2.06
N GLY A 266 11.84 -9.64 3.36
CA GLY A 266 10.68 -10.10 4.10
C GLY A 266 9.56 -9.07 4.15
N ALA A 267 9.88 -7.79 4.36
CA ALA A 267 8.89 -6.72 4.32
C ALA A 267 8.24 -6.57 2.93
N VAL A 268 9.04 -6.65 1.86
CA VAL A 268 8.54 -6.63 0.47
C VAL A 268 7.68 -7.87 0.19
N LEU A 269 8.10 -9.05 0.65
CA LEU A 269 7.32 -10.29 0.49
C LEU A 269 5.96 -10.19 1.20
N ILE A 270 5.93 -9.76 2.46
CA ILE A 270 4.70 -9.57 3.23
C ILE A 270 3.80 -8.54 2.53
N PHE A 271 4.37 -7.43 2.05
CA PHE A 271 3.63 -6.43 1.30
C PHE A 271 3.01 -7.01 0.01
N LEU A 272 3.76 -7.78 -0.77
CA LEU A 272 3.29 -8.42 -2.00
C LEU A 272 2.22 -9.47 -1.72
N LEU A 273 2.37 -10.30 -0.67
CA LEU A 273 1.37 -11.28 -0.28
C LEU A 273 0.05 -10.61 0.13
N ASN A 274 0.13 -9.54 0.94
CA ASN A 274 -1.07 -8.80 1.35
C ASN A 274 -1.73 -8.12 0.15
N THR A 275 -0.97 -7.42 -0.69
CA THR A 275 -1.53 -6.72 -1.86
C THR A 275 -2.09 -7.67 -2.91
N MET A 276 -1.48 -8.84 -3.11
CA MET A 276 -2.05 -9.92 -3.93
C MET A 276 -3.38 -10.41 -3.37
N GLN A 277 -3.45 -10.66 -2.06
CA GLN A 277 -4.69 -11.07 -1.39
C GLN A 277 -5.77 -10.00 -1.49
N PHE A 278 -5.42 -8.72 -1.33
CA PHE A 278 -6.36 -7.61 -1.50
C PHE A 278 -6.80 -7.46 -2.95
N ALA A 279 -5.89 -7.54 -3.92
CA ALA A 279 -6.22 -7.47 -5.34
C ALA A 279 -7.23 -8.57 -5.72
N PHE A 280 -7.02 -9.80 -5.26
CA PHE A 280 -7.88 -10.93 -5.63
C PHE A 280 -9.20 -11.03 -4.86
N ASN A 281 -9.31 -10.43 -3.67
CA ASN A 281 -10.56 -10.47 -2.90
C ASN A 281 -11.36 -9.16 -2.93
N SER A 282 -10.73 -8.01 -3.18
CA SER A 282 -11.39 -6.71 -3.17
C SER A 282 -12.02 -6.39 -4.53
N GLU A 283 -13.25 -5.89 -4.50
CA GLU A 283 -14.04 -5.60 -5.68
C GLU A 283 -13.59 -4.34 -6.45
N GLY A 284 -12.98 -3.33 -5.79
CA GLY A 284 -12.55 -2.09 -6.46
C GLY A 284 -11.48 -1.29 -5.70
N LEU A 285 -11.13 -0.11 -6.23
CA LEU A 285 -10.16 0.84 -5.63
C LEU A 285 -10.86 2.09 -5.07
N HIS A 286 -11.98 1.94 -4.36
CA HIS A 286 -12.77 3.05 -3.80
C HIS A 286 -12.34 3.46 -2.38
N THR A 287 -11.20 2.93 -1.92
CA THR A 287 -10.68 3.17 -0.57
C THR A 287 -9.40 4.01 -0.61
N THR A 288 -9.10 4.78 0.43
CA THR A 288 -7.81 5.48 0.59
C THR A 288 -6.61 4.52 0.48
N ALA A 289 -6.77 3.27 0.91
CA ALA A 289 -5.77 2.21 0.78
C ALA A 289 -5.45 1.80 -0.67
N ALA A 290 -6.23 2.28 -1.66
CA ALA A 290 -5.97 2.07 -3.08
C ALA A 290 -4.57 2.54 -3.47
N TRP A 291 -4.09 3.65 -2.89
CA TRP A 291 -2.74 4.15 -3.17
C TRP A 291 -1.65 3.12 -2.85
N LEU A 292 -1.75 2.40 -1.72
CA LEU A 292 -0.81 1.35 -1.35
C LEU A 292 -0.92 0.14 -2.28
N ARG A 293 -2.14 -0.23 -2.66
CA ARG A 293 -2.35 -1.35 -3.59
C ARG A 293 -1.78 -1.07 -4.97
N LEU A 294 -1.88 0.17 -5.45
CA LEU A 294 -1.29 0.65 -6.71
C LEU A 294 0.26 0.66 -6.70
N LEU A 295 0.91 0.54 -5.55
CA LEU A 295 2.36 0.27 -5.49
C LEU A 295 2.70 -1.18 -5.82
N SER A 296 1.70 -2.08 -5.87
CA SER A 296 1.87 -3.46 -6.31
C SER A 296 1.45 -3.61 -7.79
N PRO A 297 2.15 -4.44 -8.57
CA PRO A 297 1.75 -4.75 -9.95
C PRO A 297 0.55 -5.73 -10.04
N PHE A 298 0.01 -6.22 -8.92
CA PHE A 298 -1.06 -7.24 -8.94
C PHE A 298 -2.41 -6.70 -9.40
N ASP A 299 -2.77 -5.44 -9.09
CA ASP A 299 -4.02 -4.86 -9.59
C ASP A 299 -4.00 -4.73 -11.14
N MET A 300 -2.83 -4.50 -11.75
CA MET A 300 -2.66 -4.54 -13.21
C MET A 300 -2.93 -5.95 -13.77
N LEU A 301 -2.44 -6.99 -13.10
CA LEU A 301 -2.71 -8.37 -13.50
C LEU A 301 -4.21 -8.70 -13.44
N LYS A 302 -4.90 -8.25 -12.38
CA LYS A 302 -6.36 -8.38 -12.26
C LYS A 302 -7.11 -7.60 -13.34
N TYR A 303 -6.65 -6.39 -13.65
CA TYR A 303 -7.24 -5.57 -14.71
C TYR A 303 -7.15 -6.24 -16.09
N MET A 304 -6.00 -6.87 -16.39
CA MET A 304 -5.77 -7.54 -17.66
C MET A 304 -6.51 -8.89 -17.79
N PHE A 305 -6.68 -9.63 -16.70
CA PHE A 305 -7.23 -11.00 -16.70
C PHE A 305 -8.36 -11.20 -15.69
N PRO A 306 -9.52 -10.55 -15.90
CA PRO A 306 -10.59 -10.57 -14.91
C PRO A 306 -11.30 -11.93 -14.82
N ASN A 307 -11.37 -12.68 -15.93
CA ASN A 307 -12.13 -13.94 -16.01
C ASN A 307 -11.46 -15.10 -15.27
N LEU A 308 -10.13 -15.10 -15.21
CA LEU A 308 -9.35 -16.21 -14.67
C LEU A 308 -9.25 -16.20 -13.14
N LEU A 309 -9.37 -15.01 -12.56
CA LEU A 309 -9.31 -14.80 -11.10
C LEU A 309 -10.69 -14.91 -10.44
N ASN A 310 -11.75 -15.13 -11.24
CA ASN A 310 -13.08 -15.68 -10.93
C ASN A 310 -13.71 -15.36 -9.55
N ARG A 311 -13.51 -14.14 -9.03
CA ARG A 311 -14.11 -13.68 -7.77
C ARG A 311 -14.81 -12.32 -7.82
N SER A 312 -14.74 -11.56 -8.91
CA SER A 312 -15.34 -10.22 -8.96
C SER A 312 -15.60 -9.74 -10.37
N ASN A 313 -16.69 -8.98 -10.57
CA ASN A 313 -17.04 -8.37 -11.85
C ASN A 313 -15.86 -7.54 -12.41
N PRO A 314 -15.41 -7.79 -13.66
CA PRO A 314 -14.33 -7.05 -14.31
C PRO A 314 -14.52 -5.53 -14.32
N SER A 315 -15.79 -5.08 -14.27
CA SER A 315 -16.20 -3.69 -14.47
C SER A 315 -15.74 -2.74 -13.36
N LEU A 316 -15.48 -3.22 -12.14
CA LEU A 316 -15.24 -2.35 -10.99
C LEU A 316 -13.84 -1.71 -10.96
N LEU A 317 -12.80 -2.37 -11.47
CA LEU A 317 -11.51 -1.69 -11.67
C LEU A 317 -11.57 -0.68 -12.83
N ALA A 318 -12.45 -0.88 -13.80
CA ALA A 318 -12.68 0.10 -14.87
C ALA A 318 -13.42 1.36 -14.36
N GLU A 319 -14.13 1.25 -13.24
CA GLU A 319 -14.85 2.33 -12.57
C GLU A 319 -13.98 3.20 -11.64
N THR A 320 -12.68 2.89 -11.51
CA THR A 320 -11.82 3.62 -10.56
C THR A 320 -11.63 5.07 -10.97
N GLN A 321 -11.86 5.97 -10.02
CA GLN A 321 -11.76 7.41 -10.21
C GLN A 321 -10.74 8.04 -9.26
N PHE A 322 -10.21 9.19 -9.66
CA PHE A 322 -9.38 10.06 -8.81
C PHE A 322 -9.94 11.48 -8.88
N PHE A 323 -10.48 12.02 -7.77
CA PHE A 323 -11.28 13.25 -7.79
C PHE A 323 -12.25 13.30 -8.98
N TYR A 324 -13.11 12.28 -9.12
CA TYR A 324 -14.09 12.16 -10.22
C TYR A 324 -13.50 11.90 -11.63
N ILE A 325 -12.19 11.92 -11.81
CA ILE A 325 -11.54 11.63 -13.09
C ILE A 325 -11.51 10.10 -13.30
N PRO A 326 -12.12 9.56 -14.37
CA PRO A 326 -12.23 8.11 -14.57
C PRO A 326 -10.94 7.50 -15.14
N LEU A 327 -9.94 7.28 -14.28
CA LEU A 327 -8.63 6.76 -14.67
C LEU A 327 -8.62 5.25 -14.96
N GLY A 328 -9.63 4.50 -14.51
CA GLY A 328 -9.72 3.04 -14.72
C GLY A 328 -10.22 2.62 -16.11
N LYS A 329 -10.87 3.52 -16.87
CA LYS A 329 -11.60 3.14 -18.09
C LYS A 329 -10.72 2.51 -19.17
N ASN A 330 -9.48 3.00 -19.32
CA ASN A 330 -8.57 2.57 -20.37
C ASN A 330 -7.31 1.94 -19.76
N ILE A 331 -6.77 0.90 -20.39
CA ILE A 331 -5.50 0.29 -19.96
C ILE A 331 -4.36 1.31 -19.90
N PHE A 332 -4.30 2.24 -20.85
CA PHE A 332 -3.26 3.26 -20.89
C PHE A 332 -3.36 4.25 -19.73
N THR A 333 -4.58 4.66 -19.34
CA THR A 333 -4.78 5.57 -18.20
C THR A 333 -4.51 4.86 -16.88
N PHE A 334 -4.89 3.58 -16.77
CA PHE A 334 -4.60 2.76 -15.59
C PHE A 334 -3.09 2.49 -15.45
N THR A 335 -2.40 2.20 -16.57
CA THR A 335 -0.93 2.09 -16.62
C THR A 335 -0.27 3.42 -16.25
N GLY A 336 -0.77 4.53 -16.78
CA GLY A 336 -0.32 5.88 -16.45
C GLY A 336 -0.47 6.20 -14.96
N LEU A 337 -1.54 5.71 -14.31
CA LEU A 337 -1.74 5.86 -12.87
C LEU A 337 -0.66 5.15 -12.05
N HIS A 338 -0.33 3.89 -12.40
CA HIS A 338 0.79 3.19 -11.77
C HIS A 338 2.12 3.91 -11.98
N LEU A 339 2.39 4.34 -13.22
CA LEU A 339 3.63 5.06 -13.57
C LEU A 339 3.78 6.37 -12.80
N LEU A 340 2.70 7.15 -12.69
CA LEU A 340 2.70 8.39 -11.91
C LEU A 340 2.96 8.10 -10.44
N ASN A 341 2.30 7.07 -9.88
CA ASN A 341 2.48 6.68 -8.49
C ASN A 341 3.94 6.29 -8.18
N TYR A 342 4.54 5.45 -9.03
CA TYR A 342 5.96 5.08 -8.91
C TYR A 342 6.87 6.28 -9.14
N GLY A 343 6.58 7.14 -10.11
CA GLY A 343 7.38 8.32 -10.44
C GLY A 343 7.46 9.32 -9.29
N VAL A 344 6.31 9.67 -8.69
CA VAL A 344 6.25 10.56 -7.53
C VAL A 344 6.97 9.94 -6.33
N GLY A 345 6.74 8.65 -6.07
CA GLY A 345 7.42 7.93 -5.00
C GLY A 345 8.94 7.89 -5.20
N CYS A 346 9.40 7.57 -6.42
CA CYS A 346 10.82 7.59 -6.79
C CYS A 346 11.43 8.97 -6.58
N TYR A 347 10.78 10.03 -7.05
CA TYR A 347 11.28 11.40 -6.88
C TYR A 347 11.61 11.70 -5.42
N TRP A 348 10.68 11.43 -4.49
CA TRP A 348 10.91 11.66 -3.06
C TRP A 348 12.00 10.77 -2.47
N ILE A 349 12.06 9.50 -2.87
CA ILE A 349 13.11 8.57 -2.46
C ILE A 349 14.49 9.07 -2.92
N TRP A 350 14.61 9.54 -4.17
CA TRP A 350 15.87 10.02 -4.73
C TRP A 350 16.36 11.32 -4.08
N GLN A 351 15.44 12.21 -3.67
CA GLN A 351 15.80 13.38 -2.83
C GLN A 351 16.44 12.93 -1.52
N ALA A 352 15.90 11.91 -0.87
CA ALA A 352 16.44 11.37 0.37
C ALA A 352 17.74 10.58 0.18
N LEU A 353 17.83 9.78 -0.90
CA LEU A 353 19.02 9.02 -1.26
C LEU A 353 20.23 9.92 -1.48
N GLY A 354 20.10 10.96 -2.31
CA GLY A 354 21.21 11.87 -2.60
C GLY A 354 21.78 12.54 -1.36
N ARG A 355 20.88 13.01 -0.47
CA ARG A 355 21.27 13.62 0.82
C ARG A 355 21.97 12.63 1.73
N ARG A 356 21.38 11.45 1.92
CA ARG A 356 21.89 10.43 2.85
C ARG A 356 23.17 9.77 2.35
N PHE A 357 23.33 9.61 1.04
CA PHE A 357 24.52 9.04 0.43
C PHE A 357 25.73 9.96 0.62
N ARG A 358 25.57 11.27 0.37
CA ARG A 358 26.63 12.28 0.56
C ARG A 358 26.99 12.49 2.03
N ASN A 359 25.99 12.58 2.90
CA ASN A 359 26.20 12.81 4.32
C ASN A 359 25.36 11.84 5.17
N PRO A 360 26.00 10.83 5.80
CA PRO A 360 25.33 9.87 6.67
C PRO A 360 24.67 10.47 7.91
N ASN A 361 25.02 11.70 8.30
CA ASN A 361 24.45 12.38 9.46
C ASN A 361 23.39 13.42 9.09
N ALA A 362 23.14 13.68 7.79
CA ALA A 362 22.11 14.61 7.36
C ALA A 362 20.70 14.06 7.62
N THR A 363 19.74 14.98 7.81
CA THR A 363 18.32 14.67 7.75
C THR A 363 17.96 14.15 6.36
N LEU A 364 16.99 13.23 6.29
CA LEU A 364 16.64 12.59 5.01
C LEU A 364 16.01 13.58 4.03
N LEU A 365 15.12 14.44 4.50
CA LEU A 365 14.42 15.44 3.69
C LEU A 365 14.63 16.82 4.30
N SER A 366 14.56 17.86 3.48
CA SER A 366 14.43 19.22 4.03
C SER A 366 13.05 19.45 4.61
N LYS A 367 12.94 20.48 5.44
CA LYS A 367 11.65 20.93 5.97
C LYS A 367 10.67 21.29 4.85
N ALA A 368 11.12 22.07 3.86
CA ALA A 368 10.35 22.41 2.67
C ALA A 368 9.84 21.17 1.92
N GLN A 369 10.73 20.20 1.68
CA GLN A 369 10.40 18.96 1.00
C GLN A 369 9.37 18.14 1.78
N SER A 370 9.46 18.13 3.11
CA SER A 370 8.49 17.43 3.94
C SER A 370 7.09 18.05 3.90
N TYR A 371 6.96 19.38 3.87
CA TYR A 371 5.65 20.02 3.73
C TYR A 371 4.99 19.66 2.40
N LEU A 372 5.77 19.65 1.32
CA LEU A 372 5.28 19.25 -0.01
C LEU A 372 4.91 17.77 -0.06
N LEU A 373 5.68 16.89 0.57
CA LEU A 373 5.37 15.46 0.66
C LEU A 373 4.06 15.23 1.42
N VAL A 374 3.87 15.92 2.54
CA VAL A 374 2.64 15.84 3.35
C VAL A 374 1.43 16.40 2.61
N ALA A 375 1.59 17.54 1.94
CA ALA A 375 0.52 18.10 1.12
C ALA A 375 0.15 17.17 -0.05
N GLY A 376 1.16 16.64 -0.74
CA GLY A 376 0.97 15.67 -1.82
C GLY A 376 0.29 14.37 -1.35
N SER A 377 0.64 13.87 -0.17
CA SER A 377 -0.02 12.68 0.39
C SER A 377 -1.48 12.97 0.75
N GLN A 378 -1.82 14.17 1.25
CA GLN A 378 -3.22 14.54 1.46
C GLN A 378 -4.01 14.55 0.15
N VAL A 379 -3.45 15.12 -0.92
CA VAL A 379 -4.09 15.13 -2.24
C VAL A 379 -4.36 13.69 -2.72
N ILE A 380 -3.42 12.77 -2.52
CA ILE A 380 -3.58 11.36 -2.89
C ILE A 380 -4.68 10.69 -2.04
N PHE A 381 -4.64 10.86 -0.72
CA PHE A 381 -5.61 10.23 0.18
C PHE A 381 -7.03 10.67 -0.09
N TRP A 382 -7.24 11.99 -0.23
CA TRP A 382 -8.55 12.54 -0.54
C TRP A 382 -8.96 12.25 -1.98
N GLY A 383 -8.02 12.21 -2.94
CA GLY A 383 -8.33 11.93 -4.34
C GLY A 383 -8.88 10.53 -4.58
N PHE A 384 -8.35 9.51 -3.91
CA PHE A 384 -8.93 8.16 -3.94
C PHE A 384 -10.17 8.00 -3.06
N THR A 385 -10.35 8.86 -2.06
CA THR A 385 -11.56 8.85 -1.23
C THR A 385 -12.74 9.48 -1.96
N LEU A 386 -12.53 10.54 -2.74
CA LEU A 386 -13.58 11.30 -3.43
C LEU A 386 -13.83 10.75 -4.85
N GLN A 387 -14.70 9.75 -4.94
CA GLN A 387 -15.09 9.11 -6.20
C GLN A 387 -16.61 9.09 -6.37
N TYR A 388 -17.10 9.38 -7.57
CA TYR A 388 -18.52 9.29 -7.88
C TYR A 388 -18.92 7.85 -8.20
N THR A 389 -19.43 7.17 -7.17
CA THR A 389 -19.91 5.79 -7.23
C THR A 389 -21.17 5.66 -6.38
N LYS A 390 -22.09 4.76 -6.76
CA LYS A 390 -23.26 4.44 -5.94
C LYS A 390 -22.79 3.67 -4.71
N ASN A 391 -22.52 4.39 -3.63
CA ASN A 391 -21.85 3.86 -2.45
C ASN A 391 -22.81 3.58 -1.29
N TYR A 392 -23.97 4.22 -1.25
CA TYR A 392 -24.97 4.00 -0.22
C TYR A 392 -26.19 3.25 -0.79
N CYS A 393 -26.49 2.11 -0.19
CA CYS A 393 -27.67 1.30 -0.49
C CYS A 393 -28.48 1.13 0.81
N PRO A 394 -29.71 1.67 0.89
CA PRO A 394 -30.53 1.49 2.09
C PRO A 394 -30.85 0.01 2.34
N ALA A 395 -30.91 -0.38 3.62
CA ALA A 395 -31.16 -1.75 4.03
C ALA A 395 -32.48 -2.30 3.44
N TYR A 396 -32.45 -3.59 3.09
CA TYR A 396 -33.55 -4.32 2.46
C TYR A 396 -34.85 -4.20 3.27
N ARG A 397 -35.89 -3.60 2.68
CA ARG A 397 -37.29 -3.88 3.04
C ARG A 397 -37.87 -4.77 1.95
N GLN A 398 -38.53 -5.83 2.38
CA GLN A 398 -38.77 -7.10 1.68
C GLN A 398 -39.49 -7.04 0.31
N TYR A 399 -39.82 -5.86 -0.22
CA TYR A 399 -40.65 -5.68 -1.42
C TYR A 399 -40.31 -4.46 -2.30
N LYS A 400 -39.13 -3.81 -2.17
CA LYS A 400 -38.72 -2.70 -3.06
C LYS A 400 -37.35 -2.92 -3.70
N PRO A 401 -37.15 -2.52 -4.98
CA PRO A 401 -35.82 -2.53 -5.60
C PRO A 401 -34.85 -1.59 -4.86
N ILE A 402 -33.60 -2.04 -4.69
CA ILE A 402 -32.55 -1.27 -4.00
C ILE A 402 -32.07 -0.16 -4.93
N ASN A 403 -32.50 1.07 -4.67
CA ASN A 403 -31.96 2.24 -5.33
C ASN A 403 -30.74 2.74 -4.56
N CYS A 404 -29.56 2.25 -4.93
CA CYS A 404 -28.31 2.80 -4.44
C CYS A 404 -28.04 4.18 -5.04
N TYR A 405 -27.56 5.11 -4.21
CA TYR A 405 -27.24 6.48 -4.61
C TYR A 405 -25.84 6.88 -4.11
N TYR A 406 -25.37 8.03 -4.59
CA TYR A 406 -24.09 8.61 -4.21
C TYR A 406 -24.26 9.48 -2.96
N ASP A 407 -23.47 9.21 -1.93
CA ASP A 407 -23.40 10.00 -0.71
C ASP A 407 -21.95 10.28 -0.28
N LEU A 408 -21.59 11.56 -0.25
CA LEU A 408 -20.23 12.01 0.05
C LEU A 408 -19.84 11.75 1.52
N ASN A 409 -20.75 11.97 2.47
CA ASN A 409 -20.46 11.79 3.89
C ASN A 409 -20.24 10.31 4.23
N TYR A 410 -21.02 9.43 3.63
CA TYR A 410 -20.85 7.99 3.76
C TYR A 410 -19.50 7.54 3.20
N GLN A 411 -19.08 8.08 2.05
CA GLN A 411 -17.79 7.76 1.44
C GLN A 411 -16.61 8.13 2.34
N ILE A 412 -16.63 9.35 2.87
CA ILE A 412 -15.58 9.84 3.77
C ILE A 412 -15.61 9.05 5.07
N GLY A 413 -16.80 8.74 5.61
CA GLY A 413 -16.99 7.93 6.81
C GLY A 413 -16.38 6.52 6.68
N GLN A 414 -16.62 5.82 5.57
CA GLN A 414 -16.01 4.51 5.32
C GLN A 414 -14.48 4.55 5.21
N ASN A 415 -13.94 5.67 4.72
CA ASN A 415 -12.51 5.86 4.53
C ASN A 415 -11.80 6.51 5.72
N PHE A 416 -12.56 6.99 6.71
CA PHE A 416 -12.03 7.77 7.83
C PHE A 416 -10.94 7.02 8.59
N PHE A 417 -11.14 5.74 8.87
CA PHE A 417 -10.14 4.90 9.53
C PHE A 417 -8.82 4.85 8.75
N TRP A 418 -8.87 4.65 7.43
CA TRP A 418 -7.68 4.60 6.59
C TRP A 418 -6.95 5.93 6.50
N ILE A 419 -7.69 7.04 6.38
CA ILE A 419 -7.11 8.39 6.38
C ILE A 419 -6.36 8.65 7.70
N VAL A 420 -6.99 8.35 8.84
CA VAL A 420 -6.37 8.53 10.17
C VAL A 420 -5.15 7.63 10.31
N PHE A 421 -5.26 6.35 9.95
CA PHE A 421 -4.18 5.39 10.02
C PHE A 421 -2.96 5.82 9.19
N PHE A 422 -3.13 6.20 7.93
CA PHE A 422 -2.00 6.63 7.09
C PHE A 422 -1.41 7.96 7.54
N ASN A 423 -2.22 8.90 8.01
CA ASN A 423 -1.71 10.15 8.58
C ASN A 423 -0.91 9.92 9.86
N PHE A 424 -1.34 8.99 10.71
CA PHE A 424 -0.57 8.56 11.87
C PHE A 424 0.79 7.97 11.44
N VAL A 425 0.81 7.05 10.46
CA VAL A 425 2.05 6.47 9.92
C VAL A 425 2.97 7.56 9.35
N ILE A 426 2.45 8.48 8.54
CA ILE A 426 3.25 9.60 7.98
C ILE A 426 3.84 10.44 9.12
N LEU A 427 3.05 10.79 10.13
CA LEU A 427 3.51 11.58 11.27
C LEU A 427 4.64 10.90 12.03
N THR A 428 4.51 9.59 12.32
CA THR A 428 5.60 8.83 12.97
C THR A 428 6.88 8.82 12.15
N CYS A 429 6.77 8.65 10.82
CA CYS A 429 7.90 8.72 9.90
C CYS A 429 8.54 10.11 9.89
N LEU A 430 7.74 11.18 9.88
CA LEU A 430 8.24 12.57 9.88
C LEU A 430 9.02 12.89 11.15
N PHE A 431 8.60 12.43 12.32
CA PHE A 431 9.35 12.63 13.56
C PHE A 431 10.77 12.08 13.44
N MET A 432 10.93 10.91 12.81
CA MET A 432 12.21 10.26 12.62
C MET A 432 13.05 10.89 11.51
N ILE A 433 12.41 11.37 10.44
CA ILE A 433 13.07 11.94 9.25
C ILE A 433 13.54 13.38 9.49
N LEU A 434 12.72 14.19 10.17
CA LEU A 434 12.93 15.64 10.29
C LEU A 434 13.70 16.06 11.53
N SER A 435 13.76 15.22 12.57
CA SER A 435 14.33 15.64 13.85
C SER A 435 15.87 15.68 13.80
N PRO A 436 16.50 16.87 13.83
CA PRO A 436 17.95 16.97 13.79
C PRO A 436 18.60 16.39 15.05
N HIS A 437 19.78 15.82 14.86
CA HIS A 437 20.60 15.32 15.96
C HIS A 437 21.28 16.44 16.74
N ARG A 438 21.71 16.15 17.98
CA ARG A 438 22.41 17.09 18.88
C ARG A 438 23.43 18.01 18.20
N GLN A 439 24.32 17.46 17.37
CA GLN A 439 25.37 18.25 16.72
C GLN A 439 24.81 19.29 15.74
N GLN A 440 23.80 18.93 14.95
CA GLN A 440 23.16 19.85 14.01
C GLN A 440 22.45 20.99 14.74
N VAL A 441 21.73 20.68 15.83
CA VAL A 441 21.04 21.69 16.63
C VAL A 441 22.05 22.60 17.36
N GLN A 442 23.16 22.03 17.83
CA GLN A 442 24.25 22.79 18.44
C GLN A 442 24.91 23.75 17.43
N ASP A 443 25.20 23.28 16.23
CA ASP A 443 25.74 24.13 15.15
C ASP A 443 24.76 25.25 14.81
N TRP A 444 23.47 24.93 14.66
CA TRP A 444 22.44 25.94 14.41
C TRP A 444 22.36 26.97 15.53
N ALA A 445 22.33 26.53 16.80
CA ALA A 445 22.24 27.41 17.95
C ALA A 445 23.46 28.34 18.06
N ARG A 446 24.65 27.88 17.66
CA ARG A 446 25.90 28.65 17.69
C ARG A 446 25.99 29.66 16.53
N TYR A 447 25.65 29.25 15.31
CA TYR A 447 25.91 30.02 14.09
C TYR A 447 24.72 30.84 13.58
N ARG A 448 23.51 30.68 14.14
CA ARG A 448 22.32 31.47 13.75
C ARG A 448 22.53 32.99 13.81
N HIS A 449 23.39 33.48 14.70
CA HIS A 449 23.65 34.90 14.88
C HIS A 449 24.64 35.48 13.84
N GLN A 450 25.44 34.63 13.18
CA GLN A 450 26.38 35.05 12.14
C GLN A 450 25.72 35.18 10.77
N GLN A 451 24.63 34.46 10.51
CA GLN A 451 23.85 34.61 9.27
C GLN A 451 22.97 35.87 9.28
N THR A 452 22.80 36.52 10.43
CA THR A 452 21.96 37.72 10.60
C THR A 452 22.70 39.04 10.50
N SER A 453 24.04 39.05 10.38
CA SER A 453 24.86 40.28 10.45
C SER A 453 25.01 41.04 9.13
N SER A 454 24.28 40.67 8.07
CA SER A 454 24.36 41.36 6.76
C SER A 454 23.11 42.18 6.37
N SER A 455 22.12 42.36 7.26
CA SER A 455 20.97 43.25 6.98
C SER A 455 20.27 43.74 8.27
N ASP A 456 20.46 45.01 8.59
CA ASP A 456 20.23 45.62 9.91
C ASP A 456 18.78 46.02 10.27
N THR A 457 17.73 45.36 9.76
CA THR A 457 16.34 45.81 10.06
C THR A 457 15.29 44.72 10.31
N PHE A 458 15.65 43.43 10.44
CA PHE A 458 14.61 42.39 10.63
C PHE A 458 15.00 41.17 11.50
N SER A 459 15.53 41.41 12.70
CA SER A 459 15.97 40.37 13.66
C SER A 459 14.91 39.32 14.06
N GLN A 460 13.61 39.62 14.03
CA GLN A 460 12.55 38.63 14.35
C GLN A 460 12.02 37.84 13.13
N LYS A 461 12.00 38.40 11.92
CA LYS A 461 11.61 37.63 10.71
C LYS A 461 12.66 36.61 10.32
N SER A 462 13.94 36.81 10.67
CA SER A 462 14.99 35.83 10.40
C SER A 462 14.80 34.54 11.21
N VAL A 463 14.46 34.62 12.50
CA VAL A 463 14.33 33.44 13.38
C VAL A 463 13.16 32.54 12.97
N TRP A 464 12.00 33.11 12.66
CA TRP A 464 10.85 32.34 12.18
C TRP A 464 11.11 31.71 10.82
N ARG A 465 11.76 32.45 9.91
CA ARG A 465 12.20 31.91 8.62
C ARG A 465 13.16 30.74 8.81
N ASP A 466 14.10 30.84 9.73
CA ASP A 466 15.04 29.76 10.03
C ASP A 466 14.36 28.54 10.68
N LEU A 467 13.38 28.74 11.57
CA LEU A 467 12.64 27.62 12.16
C LEU A 467 11.79 26.86 11.12
N ILE A 468 11.20 27.59 10.17
CA ILE A 468 10.35 27.00 9.13
C ILE A 468 11.18 26.30 8.05
N TRP A 469 12.30 26.88 7.63
CA TRP A 469 13.02 26.45 6.42
C TRP A 469 14.37 25.79 6.68
N HIS A 470 15.05 26.10 7.80
CA HIS A 470 16.43 25.66 8.02
C HIS A 470 16.50 24.22 8.56
N ASP A 471 17.17 23.33 7.84
CA ASP A 471 17.18 21.87 8.13
C ASP A 471 17.80 21.51 9.51
N LYS A 472 18.70 22.34 10.04
CA LYS A 472 19.35 22.10 11.34
C LYS A 472 18.57 22.65 12.54
N SER A 473 17.53 23.44 12.31
CA SER A 473 16.78 24.07 13.40
C SER A 473 15.79 23.08 14.05
N PRO A 474 15.40 23.27 15.32
CA PRO A 474 14.51 22.34 16.03
C PRO A 474 13.24 22.01 15.25
N VAL A 475 12.75 20.77 15.41
CA VAL A 475 11.71 20.20 14.55
C VAL A 475 10.29 20.76 14.80
N ILE A 476 10.06 21.41 15.94
CA ILE A 476 8.72 21.71 16.47
C ILE A 476 7.84 22.47 15.48
N VAL A 477 8.35 23.58 14.93
CA VAL A 477 7.58 24.42 14.00
C VAL A 477 7.26 23.66 12.72
N SER A 478 8.18 22.83 12.23
CA SER A 478 7.99 22.03 11.02
C SER A 478 6.96 20.92 11.20
N VAL A 479 6.99 20.25 12.35
CA VAL A 479 5.94 19.30 12.73
C VAL A 479 4.60 20.02 12.83
N GLY A 480 4.53 21.18 13.49
CA GLY A 480 3.30 21.95 13.63
C GLY A 480 2.68 22.32 12.29
N LEU A 481 3.48 22.80 11.33
CA LEU A 481 3.02 23.08 9.98
C LEU A 481 2.53 21.82 9.25
N SER A 482 3.25 20.71 9.40
CA SER A 482 2.85 19.43 8.80
C SER A 482 1.52 18.92 9.38
N LEU A 483 1.31 19.08 10.69
CA LEU A 483 0.06 18.73 11.37
C LEU A 483 -1.10 19.57 10.86
N ILE A 484 -0.91 20.89 10.70
CA ILE A 484 -1.93 21.78 10.12
C ILE A 484 -2.35 21.28 8.74
N ILE A 485 -1.38 20.94 7.87
CA ILE A 485 -1.67 20.42 6.52
C ILE A 485 -2.47 19.11 6.60
N ILE A 486 -2.11 18.21 7.52
CA ILE A 486 -2.82 16.93 7.73
C ILE A 486 -4.25 17.14 8.21
N THR A 487 -4.47 18.04 9.17
CA THR A 487 -5.78 18.22 9.82
C THR A 487 -6.72 19.14 9.03
N LEU A 488 -6.21 19.96 8.12
CA LEU A 488 -7.00 20.96 7.40
C LEU A 488 -8.14 20.34 6.58
N PRO A 489 -7.94 19.29 5.75
CA PRO A 489 -9.05 18.67 5.01
C PRO A 489 -10.13 18.08 5.93
N LEU A 490 -9.70 17.49 7.06
CA LEU A 490 -10.62 16.94 8.06
C LEU A 490 -11.48 18.04 8.69
N LEU A 491 -10.87 19.16 9.04
CA LEU A 491 -11.56 20.32 9.62
C LEU A 491 -12.58 20.91 8.64
N VAL A 492 -12.20 21.04 7.36
CA VAL A 492 -13.11 21.49 6.29
C VAL A 492 -14.30 20.55 6.17
N TRP A 493 -14.09 19.23 6.19
CA TRP A 493 -15.19 18.26 6.15
C TRP A 493 -16.09 18.34 7.39
N ILE A 494 -15.56 18.45 8.61
CA ILE A 494 -16.38 18.57 9.83
C ILE A 494 -17.33 19.78 9.76
N ILE A 495 -16.87 20.89 9.17
CA ILE A 495 -17.68 22.10 8.99
C ILE A 495 -18.76 21.90 7.92
N LEU A 496 -18.42 21.28 6.78
CA LEU A 496 -19.30 21.16 5.62
C LEU A 496 -20.25 19.94 5.66
N ALA A 497 -19.90 18.88 6.39
CA ALA A 497 -20.64 17.61 6.42
C ALA A 497 -22.16 17.76 6.63
N PRO A 498 -22.66 18.65 7.53
CA PRO A 498 -24.09 18.84 7.73
C PRO A 498 -24.80 19.47 6.53
N ALA A 499 -24.15 20.42 5.84
CA ALA A 499 -24.69 21.03 4.63
C ALA A 499 -24.71 20.04 3.45
N LEU A 500 -23.82 19.04 3.49
CA LEU A 500 -23.70 17.99 2.47
C LEU A 500 -24.59 16.77 2.74
N ASN A 501 -25.35 16.73 3.85
CA ASN A 501 -26.26 15.61 4.17
C ASN A 501 -27.63 15.77 3.48
N ILE A 502 -27.64 15.67 2.16
CA ILE A 502 -28.83 15.88 1.32
C ILE A 502 -29.88 14.76 1.51
N HIS A 503 -29.44 13.53 1.80
CA HIS A 503 -30.32 12.36 1.87
C HIS A 503 -30.74 11.99 3.30
N HIS A 504 -30.36 12.77 4.30
CA HIS A 504 -30.67 12.55 5.72
C HIS A 504 -30.38 11.12 6.20
N ASN A 505 -29.24 10.56 5.80
CA ASN A 505 -28.81 9.23 6.25
C ASN A 505 -28.03 9.32 7.58
N SER A 506 -27.71 8.15 8.15
CA SER A 506 -26.93 8.04 9.39
C SER A 506 -25.42 8.26 9.23
N ALA A 507 -24.94 8.68 8.06
CA ALA A 507 -23.50 8.80 7.82
C ALA A 507 -22.82 9.85 8.71
N ILE A 508 -23.55 10.89 9.12
CA ILE A 508 -23.06 11.95 10.01
C ILE A 508 -23.52 11.81 11.46
N ASP A 509 -24.16 10.70 11.82
CA ASP A 509 -24.71 10.51 13.17
C ASP A 509 -23.63 10.64 14.26
N TRP A 510 -22.42 10.18 13.98
CA TRP A 510 -21.30 10.30 14.91
C TRP A 510 -20.92 11.78 15.17
N VAL A 511 -20.91 12.63 14.14
CA VAL A 511 -20.64 14.09 14.31
C VAL A 511 -21.78 14.76 15.07
N ASN A 512 -23.03 14.37 14.76
CA ASN A 512 -24.21 14.93 15.40
C ASN A 512 -24.27 14.54 16.89
N LYS A 513 -23.91 13.31 17.25
CA LYS A 513 -23.84 12.83 18.63
C LYS A 513 -22.75 13.53 19.44
N ILE A 514 -21.54 13.65 18.89
CA ILE A 514 -20.41 14.31 19.57
C ILE A 514 -20.65 15.82 19.70
N GLY A 515 -21.21 16.44 18.65
CA GLY A 515 -21.32 17.89 18.52
C GLY A 515 -20.08 18.50 17.86
N ARG A 516 -20.31 19.44 16.94
CA ARG A 516 -19.25 20.02 16.08
C ARG A 516 -18.13 20.68 16.88
N LEU A 517 -18.49 21.42 17.94
CA LEU A 517 -17.51 22.09 18.78
C LEU A 517 -16.56 21.09 19.43
N LYS A 518 -17.08 19.98 19.98
CA LYS A 518 -16.24 18.93 20.57
C LYS A 518 -15.38 18.24 19.51
N ALA A 519 -15.89 18.00 18.30
CA ALA A 519 -15.10 17.45 17.21
C ALA A 519 -13.91 18.36 16.83
N ILE A 520 -14.13 19.68 16.75
CA ILE A 520 -13.07 20.67 16.50
C ILE A 520 -12.04 20.70 17.65
N LEU A 521 -12.51 20.67 18.89
CA LEU A 521 -11.62 20.56 20.06
C LEU A 521 -10.81 19.26 20.03
N GLY A 522 -11.40 18.15 19.60
CA GLY A 522 -10.71 16.87 19.40
C GLY A 522 -9.57 16.94 18.38
N VAL A 523 -9.76 17.68 17.28
CA VAL A 523 -8.67 17.96 16.32
C VAL A 523 -7.56 18.77 16.99
N ALA A 524 -7.91 19.80 17.78
CA ALA A 524 -6.92 20.61 18.50
C ALA A 524 -6.13 19.78 19.53
N MET A 525 -6.79 18.86 20.24
CA MET A 525 -6.14 17.91 21.16
C MET A 525 -5.17 16.99 20.43
N PHE A 526 -5.58 16.43 19.28
CA PHE A 526 -4.67 15.62 18.46
C PHE A 526 -3.40 16.38 18.05
N ILE A 527 -3.55 17.65 17.63
CA ILE A 527 -2.41 18.50 17.26
C ILE A 527 -1.50 18.74 18.47
N THR A 528 -2.06 19.07 19.63
CA THR A 528 -1.26 19.37 20.83
C THR A 528 -0.54 18.14 21.37
N ILE A 529 -1.19 16.98 21.45
CA ILE A 529 -0.56 15.70 21.82
C ILE A 529 0.58 15.34 20.85
N ALA A 530 0.34 15.45 19.54
CA ALA A 530 1.38 15.19 18.54
C ALA A 530 2.59 16.13 18.68
N MET A 531 2.34 17.40 19.01
CA MET A 531 3.39 18.39 19.30
C MET A 531 4.15 18.06 20.58
N ILE A 532 3.47 17.57 21.63
CA ILE A 532 4.12 17.07 22.85
C ILE A 532 5.09 15.94 22.49
N TYR A 533 4.68 14.96 21.69
CA TYR A 533 5.57 13.87 21.26
C TYR A 533 6.76 14.36 20.45
N ALA A 534 6.56 15.30 19.53
CA ALA A 534 7.65 15.90 18.78
C ALA A 534 8.67 16.60 19.68
N THR A 535 8.21 17.32 20.72
CA THR A 535 9.12 17.96 21.69
C THR A 535 9.88 16.92 22.51
N ILE A 536 9.23 15.84 22.94
CA ILE A 536 9.88 14.75 23.70
C ILE A 536 10.96 14.08 22.84
N VAL A 537 10.64 13.71 21.60
CA VAL A 537 11.59 13.11 20.64
C VAL A 537 12.79 14.03 20.42
N GLN A 538 12.56 15.32 20.15
CA GLN A 538 13.64 16.29 19.95
C GLN A 538 14.55 16.38 21.18
N ARG A 539 13.99 16.42 22.40
CA ARG A 539 14.77 16.47 23.65
C ARG A 539 15.65 15.23 23.83
N ILE A 540 15.10 14.04 23.55
CA ILE A 540 15.86 12.77 23.64
C ILE A 540 17.02 12.78 22.63
N LEU A 541 16.80 13.31 21.42
CA LEU A 541 17.84 13.43 20.40
C LEU A 541 18.94 14.46 20.74
N LEU A 542 18.71 15.34 21.72
CA LEU A 542 19.73 16.24 22.28
C LEU A 542 20.56 15.60 23.41
N LEU A 543 20.22 14.40 23.86
CA LEU A 543 21.02 13.67 24.86
C LEU A 543 22.41 13.33 24.31
N LYS A 544 23.40 13.27 25.21
CA LYS A 544 24.80 12.98 24.88
C LYS A 544 25.06 11.48 24.57
N THR A 545 24.05 10.62 24.67
CA THR A 545 24.19 9.17 24.47
C THR A 545 24.28 8.78 22.99
N SER A 546 25.11 7.78 22.67
CA SER A 546 25.19 7.20 21.31
C SER A 546 23.90 6.51 20.87
N LYS A 547 23.11 5.97 21.82
CA LYS A 547 21.85 5.26 21.57
C LYS A 547 20.60 6.15 21.54
N ARG A 548 20.74 7.47 21.46
CA ARG A 548 19.62 8.44 21.51
C ARG A 548 18.49 8.18 20.52
N VAL A 549 18.81 7.75 19.30
CA VAL A 549 17.80 7.46 18.26
C VAL A 549 16.96 6.25 18.64
N PHE A 550 17.58 5.23 19.24
CA PHE A 550 16.87 4.06 19.75
C PHE A 550 15.94 4.45 20.90
N PHE A 551 16.43 5.21 21.89
CA PHE A 551 15.59 5.70 22.98
C PHE A 551 14.43 6.57 22.49
N ALA A 552 14.67 7.46 21.53
CA ALA A 552 13.63 8.28 20.94
C ALA A 552 12.55 7.43 20.26
N SER A 553 12.97 6.41 19.49
CA SER A 553 12.04 5.47 18.83
C SER A 553 11.22 4.68 19.83
N MET A 554 11.89 4.11 20.86
CA MET A 554 11.26 3.28 21.89
C MET A 554 10.26 4.09 22.73
N ILE A 555 10.65 5.29 23.16
CA ILE A 555 9.79 6.17 23.97
C ILE A 555 8.60 6.65 23.13
N LEU A 556 8.82 7.05 21.88
CA LEU A 556 7.73 7.43 20.98
C LEU A 556 6.73 6.28 20.78
N GLY A 557 7.24 5.08 20.48
CA GLY A 557 6.41 3.88 20.34
C GLY A 557 5.63 3.56 21.61
N ALA A 558 6.28 3.65 22.78
CA ALA A 558 5.62 3.46 24.06
C ALA A 558 4.52 4.52 24.30
N LEU A 559 4.81 5.81 24.10
CA LEU A 559 3.81 6.87 24.29
C LEU A 559 2.61 6.72 23.35
N MET A 560 2.83 6.23 22.13
CA MET A 560 1.77 6.05 21.14
C MET A 560 0.90 4.81 21.38
N LEU A 561 1.52 3.69 21.72
CA LEU A 561 0.82 2.39 21.77
C LEU A 561 0.37 2.00 23.18
N THR A 562 1.10 2.40 24.21
CA THR A 562 0.85 1.91 25.59
C THR A 562 -0.47 2.40 26.16
N PRO A 563 -0.87 3.69 26.05
CA PRO A 563 -2.12 4.15 26.67
C PRO A 563 -3.36 3.42 26.15
N PRO A 564 -3.61 3.30 24.83
CA PRO A 564 -4.77 2.58 24.32
C PRO A 564 -4.73 1.08 24.65
N SER A 565 -3.54 0.46 24.59
CA SER A 565 -3.38 -0.96 24.88
C SER A 565 -3.65 -1.28 26.36
N LEU A 566 -3.17 -0.43 27.27
CA LEU A 566 -3.39 -0.59 28.71
C LEU A 566 -4.87 -0.42 29.05
N PHE A 567 -5.55 0.56 28.45
CA PHE A 567 -6.99 0.76 28.67
C PHE A 567 -7.81 -0.41 28.15
N GLY A 568 -7.45 -0.96 26.98
CA GLY A 568 -8.08 -2.17 26.45
C GLY A 568 -7.86 -3.40 27.35
N LEU A 569 -6.64 -3.61 27.84
CA LEU A 569 -6.29 -4.72 28.75
C LEU A 569 -6.99 -4.63 30.11
N LEU A 570 -7.06 -3.42 30.67
CA LEU A 570 -7.74 -3.15 31.95
C LEU A 570 -9.25 -2.95 31.80
N TYR A 571 -9.78 -3.10 30.58
CA TYR A 571 -11.20 -2.96 30.28
C TYR A 571 -11.81 -1.59 30.67
N ILE A 572 -10.99 -0.54 30.67
CA ILE A 572 -11.41 0.84 31.01
C ILE A 572 -12.18 1.41 29.82
N ARG A 573 -13.50 1.43 29.91
CA ARG A 573 -14.37 1.91 28.81
C ARG A 573 -14.44 3.44 28.76
N PRO A 574 -14.53 4.05 27.57
CA PRO A 574 -14.69 5.50 27.43
C PRO A 574 -15.96 6.04 28.09
N GLU A 575 -17.00 5.22 28.19
CA GLU A 575 -18.28 5.53 28.83
C GLU A 575 -18.13 5.83 30.33
N GLU A 576 -17.28 5.08 31.02
CA GLU A 576 -17.09 5.18 32.47
C GLU A 576 -15.99 6.19 32.82
N ASN A 577 -14.91 6.23 32.04
CA ASN A 577 -13.71 7.00 32.35
C ASN A 577 -13.22 7.83 31.15
N ALA A 578 -14.09 8.70 30.62
CA ALA A 578 -13.80 9.53 29.44
C ALA A 578 -12.52 10.38 29.57
N VAL A 579 -12.19 10.88 30.77
CA VAL A 579 -11.03 11.76 30.99
C VAL A 579 -9.70 11.07 30.67
N LEU A 580 -9.55 9.78 30.97
CA LEU A 580 -8.31 9.04 30.69
C LEU A 580 -8.07 8.89 29.18
N TRP A 581 -9.16 8.69 28.44
CA TRP A 581 -9.14 8.56 26.98
C TRP A 581 -8.84 9.89 26.28
N LEU A 582 -9.22 11.03 26.87
CA LEU A 582 -8.91 12.36 26.36
C LEU A 582 -7.39 12.63 26.29
N PHE A 583 -6.59 12.13 27.25
CA PHE A 583 -5.12 12.25 27.23
C PHE A 583 -4.40 11.13 26.45
N SER A 584 -5.15 10.28 25.76
CA SER A 584 -4.59 9.19 24.94
C SER A 584 -4.39 9.61 23.49
N ASN A 585 -3.77 8.75 22.67
CA ASN A 585 -3.65 8.95 21.22
C ASN A 585 -5.00 8.92 20.48
N PHE A 586 -6.08 8.53 21.15
CA PHE A 586 -7.43 8.44 20.60
C PHE A 586 -8.42 9.26 21.43
N PRO A 587 -8.25 10.60 21.51
CA PRO A 587 -9.17 11.46 22.27
C PRO A 587 -10.60 11.39 21.72
N TRP A 588 -10.74 11.05 20.43
CA TRP A 588 -12.00 10.86 19.72
C TRP A 588 -12.97 9.90 20.41
N ALA A 589 -12.47 8.83 21.03
CA ALA A 589 -13.31 7.83 21.70
C ALA A 589 -14.07 8.39 22.92
N ALA A 590 -13.57 9.47 23.52
CA ALA A 590 -14.11 10.07 24.73
C ALA A 590 -15.01 11.29 24.48
N LEU A 591 -14.98 11.87 23.27
CA LEU A 591 -15.66 13.14 22.98
C LEU A 591 -17.19 13.02 23.10
N GLU A 592 -17.76 11.87 22.76
CA GLU A 592 -19.20 11.61 22.89
C GLU A 592 -19.64 11.66 24.37
N TYR A 593 -18.85 11.06 25.26
CA TYR A 593 -19.20 10.83 26.67
C TYR A 593 -18.71 11.92 27.64
N SER A 594 -17.91 12.89 27.17
CA SER A 594 -17.36 13.96 28.01
C SER A 594 -18.11 15.27 27.86
N ALA A 595 -18.25 16.05 28.94
CA ALA A 595 -18.77 17.40 28.86
C ALA A 595 -17.80 18.32 28.09
N THR A 596 -18.33 19.30 27.35
CA THR A 596 -17.50 20.25 26.58
C THR A 596 -16.49 21.00 27.45
N THR A 597 -16.87 21.31 28.69
CA THR A 597 -15.98 21.93 29.70
C THR A 597 -14.81 21.02 30.04
N THR A 598 -15.06 19.71 30.24
CA THR A 598 -14.00 18.72 30.50
C THR A 598 -13.03 18.63 29.33
N VAL A 599 -13.53 18.54 28.10
CA VAL A 599 -12.69 18.52 26.88
C VAL A 599 -11.82 19.78 26.80
N PHE A 600 -12.41 20.95 27.03
CA PHE A 600 -11.68 22.22 27.01
C PHE A 600 -10.60 22.29 28.10
N MET A 601 -10.91 21.83 29.32
CA MET A 601 -9.93 21.80 30.43
C MET A 601 -8.81 20.79 30.17
N SER A 602 -9.10 19.63 29.57
CA SER A 602 -8.09 18.67 29.13
C SER A 602 -7.16 19.28 28.08
N LEU A 603 -7.71 19.98 27.09
CA LEU A 603 -6.92 20.69 26.08
C LEU A 603 -6.03 21.77 26.72
N LEU A 604 -6.55 22.53 27.69
CA LEU A 604 -5.76 23.54 28.40
C LEU A 604 -4.60 22.88 29.18
N ALA A 605 -4.84 21.74 29.84
CA ALA A 605 -3.80 20.97 30.49
C ALA A 605 -2.72 20.51 29.49
N GLU A 606 -3.10 20.00 28.31
CA GLU A 606 -2.15 19.63 27.25
C GLU A 606 -1.32 20.81 26.78
N PHE A 607 -1.94 21.98 26.58
CA PHE A 607 -1.23 23.19 26.22
C PHE A 607 -0.22 23.61 27.29
N THR A 608 -0.56 23.51 28.58
CA THR A 608 0.39 23.83 29.66
C THR A 608 1.61 22.91 29.65
N VAL A 609 1.40 21.60 29.45
CA VAL A 609 2.49 20.61 29.33
C VAL A 609 3.36 20.92 28.11
N LEU A 610 2.74 21.21 26.96
CA LEU A 610 3.46 21.57 25.74
C LEU A 610 4.28 22.86 25.93
N ALA A 611 3.73 23.87 26.59
CA ALA A 611 4.42 25.12 26.87
C ALA A 611 5.65 24.89 27.76
N LEU A 612 5.50 24.16 28.86
CA LEU A 612 6.60 23.82 29.78
C LEU A 612 7.71 23.03 29.08
N LEU A 613 7.35 22.03 28.27
CA LEU A 613 8.32 21.24 27.50
C LEU A 613 9.08 22.10 26.47
N ASN A 614 8.40 23.03 25.80
CA ASN A 614 9.03 23.94 24.85
C ASN A 614 9.96 24.95 25.52
N VAL A 615 9.61 25.47 26.70
CA VAL A 615 10.51 26.32 27.51
C VAL A 615 11.77 25.55 27.87
N HIS A 616 11.64 24.31 28.35
CA HIS A 616 12.78 23.48 28.69
C HIS A 616 13.66 23.13 27.48
N LEU A 617 13.05 22.79 26.34
CA LEU A 617 13.82 22.55 25.12
C LEU A 617 14.56 23.81 24.66
N THR A 618 13.91 24.97 24.69
CA THR A 618 14.52 26.24 24.29
C THR A 618 15.74 26.56 25.15
N ASN A 619 15.63 26.36 26.47
CA ASN A 619 16.74 26.51 27.40
C ASN A 619 17.88 25.51 27.09
N GLN A 620 17.54 24.24 26.81
CA GLN A 620 18.53 23.22 26.45
C GLN A 620 19.27 23.56 25.15
N VAL A 621 18.57 24.06 24.13
CA VAL A 621 19.15 24.49 22.85
C VAL A 621 20.06 25.71 23.04
N LYS A 622 19.63 26.69 23.86
CA LYS A 622 20.43 27.86 24.20
C LYS A 622 21.75 27.47 24.87
N LEU A 623 21.69 26.59 25.88
CA LEU A 623 22.87 26.06 26.56
C LEU A 623 23.79 25.27 25.63
N ALA A 624 23.23 24.48 24.71
CA ALA A 624 24.04 23.71 23.75
C ALA A 624 24.82 24.62 22.77
N GLY A 625 24.28 25.80 22.45
CA GLY A 625 24.89 26.79 21.57
C GLY A 625 25.98 27.66 22.21
N GLU A 626 26.13 27.64 23.55
CA GLU A 626 27.14 28.45 24.25
C GLU A 626 28.57 28.06 23.84
N SER A 627 29.46 29.05 23.72
CA SER A 627 30.88 28.80 23.48
C SER A 627 31.54 28.28 24.76
N ALA A 628 32.62 27.49 24.62
CA ALA A 628 33.39 27.02 25.77
C ALA A 628 33.93 28.19 26.61
N THR A 629 34.32 29.29 25.96
CA THR A 629 34.72 30.54 26.63
C THR A 629 33.60 31.18 27.44
N LYS A 630 32.36 31.19 26.93
CA LYS A 630 31.21 31.75 27.64
C LYS A 630 30.81 30.88 28.83
N ALA A 631 30.89 29.55 28.69
CA ALA A 631 30.66 28.62 29.80
C ALA A 631 31.70 28.81 30.91
N LEU A 632 32.99 28.91 30.55
CA LEU A 632 34.08 29.19 31.48
C LEU A 632 33.93 30.54 32.20
N LEU A 633 33.58 31.60 31.48
CA LEU A 633 33.34 32.94 32.06
C LEU A 633 32.09 33.00 32.97
N ALA A 634 31.12 32.10 32.75
CA ALA A 634 29.92 31.98 33.57
C ALA A 634 30.11 31.07 34.80
N GLY A 635 31.31 30.50 35.01
CA GLY A 635 31.62 29.61 36.14
C GLY A 635 30.85 28.28 36.11
N ARG A 636 30.56 27.74 34.92
CA ARG A 636 29.80 26.49 34.71
C ARG A 636 30.61 25.36 34.11
#